data_AF-A0A6G3MJK6-F1
#
_entry.id   AF-A0A6G3MJK6-F1
#
_cell.length_a   1.000
_cell.length_b   1.000
_cell.length_c   1.000
_cell.angle_alpha   90.00
_cell.angle_beta   90.00
_cell.angle_gamma   90.00
#
_symmetry.space_group_name_H-M   'P 1'
#
loop_
_entity.id
_entity.type
_entity.pdbx_description
1 polymer ?
#
loop_
_entity_poly.entity_id
_entity_poly.type
_entity_poly.pdbx_seq_one_letter_code
_entity_poly.pdbx_strand_id
1 'polypeptide(L)'
;MTKSLIDILLDEAERNMKKYDDGLLVDSVTNVNICGIDAHEDNDKIKYQSIHKTKQVIKFVDLDVNRTYPQLNIFQTNGPLYADLRRVLVAYCCFRRDIGYVQGMSFIVGLLLLNMEAVDAFTVFCNLMNNPFRIALFTLREDVLQKLFDEFMILLKNELPKIYTHFENMQISCGIFLID
;
A
#
# COMPACT_ATOMS: atom_id res chain seq x y z
N MET A 1 -8.28 -15.95 -8.54
CA MET A 1 -6.95 -15.84 -9.17
C MET A 1 -6.32 -17.22 -9.14
N THR A 2 -5.70 -17.72 -10.22
CA THR A 2 -5.00 -19.01 -10.19
C THR A 2 -3.63 -18.86 -9.54
N LYS A 3 -3.12 -19.91 -8.90
CA LYS A 3 -1.78 -19.91 -8.27
C LYS A 3 -0.68 -19.45 -9.24
N SER A 4 -0.73 -19.95 -10.48
CA SER A 4 0.20 -19.55 -11.55
C SER A 4 0.20 -18.05 -11.85
N LEU A 5 -0.94 -17.36 -11.78
CA LEU A 5 -0.97 -15.91 -12.00
C LEU A 5 -0.36 -15.14 -10.82
N ILE A 6 -0.54 -15.64 -9.60
CA ILE A 6 0.06 -15.05 -8.39
C ILE A 6 1.58 -15.17 -8.47
N ASP A 7 2.09 -16.34 -8.84
CA ASP A 7 3.54 -16.57 -8.99
C ASP A 7 4.14 -15.60 -10.01
N ILE A 8 3.48 -15.39 -11.16
CA ILE A 8 3.92 -14.42 -12.18
C ILE A 8 3.99 -12.99 -11.60
N LEU A 9 3.00 -12.58 -10.80
CA LEU A 9 2.97 -11.25 -10.18
C LEU A 9 4.09 -11.08 -9.14
N LEU A 10 4.36 -12.11 -8.34
CA LEU A 10 5.44 -12.10 -7.35
C LEU A 10 6.81 -12.06 -8.04
N ASP A 11 7.01 -12.84 -9.10
CA ASP A 11 8.24 -12.82 -9.90
C ASP A 11 8.47 -11.47 -10.58
N GLU A 12 7.42 -10.85 -11.10
CA GLU A 12 7.50 -9.53 -11.72
C GLU A 12 7.81 -8.44 -10.69
N ALA A 13 7.23 -8.53 -9.49
CA ALA A 13 7.57 -7.64 -8.38
C ALA A 13 9.05 -7.77 -8.01
N GLU A 14 9.56 -9.00 -7.89
CA GLU A 14 10.97 -9.28 -7.58
C GLU A 14 11.92 -8.70 -8.63
N ARG A 15 11.62 -8.89 -9.92
CA ARG A 15 12.40 -8.28 -11.02
C ARG A 15 12.42 -6.76 -10.95
N ASN A 16 11.29 -6.14 -10.65
CA ASN A 16 11.20 -4.68 -10.58
C ASN A 16 11.93 -4.11 -9.37
N MET A 17 11.85 -4.77 -8.21
CA MET A 17 12.63 -4.39 -7.03
C MET A 17 14.13 -4.51 -7.29
N LYS A 18 14.59 -5.61 -7.89
CA LYS A 18 16.00 -5.79 -8.24
C LYS A 18 16.51 -4.65 -9.14
N LYS A 19 15.75 -4.31 -10.19
CA LYS A 19 16.10 -3.15 -11.05
C LYS A 19 16.14 -1.84 -10.28
N TYR A 20 15.24 -1.64 -9.31
CA TYR A 20 15.22 -0.44 -8.48
C TYR A 20 16.45 -0.38 -7.56
N ASP A 21 16.76 -1.48 -6.88
CA ASP A 21 17.88 -1.60 -5.95
C ASP A 21 19.24 -1.45 -6.70
N ASP A 22 19.34 -1.96 -7.93
CA ASP A 22 20.51 -1.80 -8.82
C ASP A 22 20.60 -0.40 -9.48
N GLY A 23 19.63 0.49 -9.25
CA GLY A 23 19.57 1.82 -9.89
C GLY A 23 19.26 1.78 -11.39
N LEU A 24 18.84 0.63 -11.92
CA LEU A 24 18.52 0.38 -13.32
C LEU A 24 17.07 0.74 -13.69
N LEU A 25 16.22 0.96 -12.69
CA LEU A 25 14.83 1.43 -12.89
C LEU A 25 14.83 2.95 -13.12
N VAL A 26 15.34 3.35 -14.28
CA VAL A 26 15.55 4.75 -14.67
C VAL A 26 14.32 5.36 -15.31
N ASP A 27 13.99 6.57 -14.87
CA ASP A 27 13.08 7.46 -15.57
C ASP A 27 13.86 8.01 -16.77
N SER A 28 13.87 7.34 -17.92
CA SER A 28 14.69 7.77 -19.07
C SER A 28 14.16 9.04 -19.75
N VAL A 29 14.00 10.17 -19.06
CA VAL A 29 13.74 11.48 -19.69
C VAL A 29 14.97 12.37 -19.49
N THR A 30 16.05 12.08 -20.19
CA THR A 30 17.21 12.99 -20.24
C THR A 30 17.52 13.55 -21.63
N ASN A 31 16.78 13.23 -22.69
CA ASN A 31 16.92 13.91 -23.99
C ASN A 31 15.71 13.68 -24.91
N VAL A 32 14.60 14.39 -24.71
CA VAL A 32 13.67 14.67 -25.81
C VAL A 32 13.72 16.17 -26.04
N ASN A 33 14.58 16.55 -26.99
CA ASN A 33 14.63 17.88 -27.56
C ASN A 33 13.28 18.11 -28.26
N ILE A 34 12.52 19.11 -27.83
CA ILE A 34 11.19 19.42 -28.38
C ILE A 34 11.39 20.07 -29.76
N CYS A 35 11.52 19.24 -30.80
CA CYS A 35 11.33 19.64 -32.18
C CYS A 35 11.03 18.40 -33.05
N GLY A 36 9.78 18.26 -33.52
CA GLY A 36 9.42 17.39 -34.66
C GLY A 36 8.66 16.10 -34.34
N ILE A 37 7.34 16.19 -34.50
CA ILE A 37 6.24 15.22 -34.71
C ILE A 37 6.62 13.75 -35.07
N ASP A 38 5.99 12.74 -34.43
CA ASP A 38 5.18 11.63 -35.04
C ASP A 38 4.84 10.49 -34.05
N ALA A 39 3.78 9.72 -34.34
CA ALA A 39 2.97 8.79 -33.51
C ALA A 39 3.66 7.68 -32.65
N HIS A 40 4.96 7.76 -32.39
CA HIS A 40 5.70 6.90 -31.45
C HIS A 40 5.62 7.38 -29.98
N GLU A 41 5.11 8.59 -29.73
CA GLU A 41 5.10 9.22 -28.40
C GLU A 41 4.22 8.53 -27.35
N ASP A 42 3.13 7.86 -27.73
CA ASP A 42 2.15 7.38 -26.76
C ASP A 42 2.62 6.13 -25.99
N ASN A 43 3.26 5.18 -26.68
CA ASN A 43 3.79 3.97 -26.03
C ASN A 43 4.96 4.29 -25.10
N ASP A 44 5.81 5.23 -25.49
CA ASP A 44 6.92 5.67 -24.67
C ASP A 44 6.38 6.40 -23.43
N LYS A 45 5.45 7.36 -23.58
CA LYS A 45 4.79 8.05 -22.44
C LYS A 45 4.11 7.07 -21.46
N ILE A 46 3.39 6.06 -21.96
CA ILE A 46 2.74 5.03 -21.13
C ILE A 46 3.79 4.22 -20.35
N LYS A 47 4.88 3.82 -21.01
CA LYS A 47 5.97 3.09 -20.38
C LYS A 47 6.67 3.92 -19.31
N TYR A 48 6.93 5.20 -19.57
CA TYR A 48 7.49 6.15 -18.60
C TYR A 48 6.63 6.28 -17.35
N GLN A 49 5.34 6.53 -17.53
CA GLN A 49 4.41 6.67 -16.40
C GLN A 49 4.34 5.38 -15.57
N SER A 50 4.38 4.21 -16.23
CA SER A 50 4.41 2.93 -15.55
C SER A 50 5.68 2.74 -14.70
N ILE A 51 6.85 3.06 -15.26
CA ILE A 51 8.15 2.96 -14.55
C ILE A 51 8.18 3.90 -13.34
N HIS A 52 7.80 5.15 -13.55
CA HIS A 52 7.76 6.16 -12.48
C HIS A 52 6.82 5.74 -11.35
N LYS A 53 5.63 5.22 -11.67
CA LYS A 53 4.68 4.72 -10.67
C LYS A 53 5.23 3.53 -9.89
N THR A 54 5.88 2.57 -10.56
CA THR A 54 6.52 1.42 -9.89
C THR A 54 7.65 1.88 -8.95
N LYS A 55 8.47 2.84 -9.37
CA LYS A 55 9.53 3.43 -8.55
C LYS A 55 8.98 4.09 -7.28
N GLN A 56 7.89 4.85 -7.42
CA GLN A 56 7.21 5.46 -6.27
C GLN A 56 6.64 4.43 -5.30
N VAL A 57 6.00 3.38 -5.83
CA VAL A 57 5.48 2.26 -5.02
C VAL A 57 6.60 1.63 -4.19
N ILE A 58 7.71 1.25 -4.82
CA ILE A 58 8.83 0.60 -4.12
C ILE A 58 9.39 1.52 -3.04
N LYS A 59 9.56 2.82 -3.34
CA LYS A 59 10.01 3.81 -2.34
C LYS A 59 9.07 3.88 -1.13
N PHE A 60 7.76 3.93 -1.33
CA PHE A 60 6.80 3.99 -0.22
C PHE A 60 6.74 2.69 0.57
N VAL A 61 6.84 1.54 -0.11
CA VAL A 61 7.00 0.23 0.53
C VAL A 61 8.22 0.23 1.44
N ASP A 62 9.38 0.67 0.96
CA ASP A 62 10.63 0.66 1.73
C ASP A 62 10.56 1.56 2.99
N LEU A 63 9.90 2.72 2.88
CA LEU A 63 9.65 3.60 4.03
C LEU A 63 8.83 2.91 5.12
N ASP A 64 7.81 2.17 4.72
CA ASP A 64 6.90 1.48 5.64
C ASP A 64 7.50 0.19 6.20
N VAL A 65 8.26 -0.55 5.41
CA VAL A 65 8.99 -1.75 5.85
C VAL A 65 9.91 -1.43 7.02
N ASN A 66 10.62 -0.30 7.00
CA ASN A 66 11.51 0.12 8.09
C ASN A 66 10.80 0.30 9.44
N ARG A 67 9.51 0.66 9.41
CA ARG A 67 8.68 0.87 10.61
C ARG A 67 7.69 -0.27 10.88
N THR A 68 7.71 -1.35 10.09
CA THR A 68 6.82 -2.50 10.24
C THR A 68 7.41 -3.48 11.25
N TYR A 69 6.82 -3.53 12.45
CA TYR A 69 7.26 -4.38 13.56
C TYR A 69 8.79 -4.34 13.82
N PRO A 70 9.40 -3.14 13.96
CA PRO A 70 10.85 -2.97 14.02
C PRO A 70 11.52 -3.75 15.17
N GLN A 71 10.79 -3.98 16.26
CA GLN A 71 11.24 -4.75 17.41
C GLN A 71 11.51 -6.23 17.10
N LEU A 72 10.91 -6.77 16.03
CA LEU A 72 11.13 -8.16 15.63
C LEU A 72 12.39 -8.32 14.77
N ASN A 73 12.83 -7.25 14.10
CA ASN A 73 13.97 -7.24 13.17
C ASN A 73 13.92 -8.33 12.08
N ILE A 74 12.72 -8.81 11.73
CA ILE A 74 12.51 -9.85 10.71
C ILE A 74 12.16 -9.27 9.34
N PHE A 75 11.58 -8.08 9.33
CA PHE A 75 11.09 -7.40 8.13
C PHE A 75 12.02 -6.29 7.67
N GLN A 76 12.99 -5.85 8.49
CA GLN A 76 13.97 -4.83 8.12
C GLN A 76 15.10 -5.44 7.28
N THR A 77 15.95 -4.61 6.67
CA THR A 77 17.05 -5.06 5.80
C THR A 77 17.88 -6.17 6.47
N ASN A 78 18.17 -7.23 5.72
CA ASN A 78 18.81 -8.48 6.16
C ASN A 78 17.94 -9.41 7.03
N GLY A 79 16.71 -9.02 7.35
CA GLY A 79 15.74 -9.87 8.03
C GLY A 79 15.22 -10.98 7.11
N PRO A 80 14.87 -12.16 7.65
CA PRO A 80 14.43 -13.33 6.88
C PRO A 80 13.19 -13.08 6.02
N LEU A 81 12.31 -12.16 6.41
CA LEU A 81 11.06 -11.85 5.68
C LEU A 81 11.09 -10.49 4.95
N TYR A 82 12.25 -9.83 4.91
CA TYR A 82 12.41 -8.53 4.23
C TYR A 82 11.99 -8.61 2.75
N ALA A 83 12.53 -9.60 2.02
CA ALA A 83 12.25 -9.76 0.60
C ALA A 83 10.79 -10.14 0.34
N ASP A 84 10.23 -11.05 1.14
CA ASP A 84 8.84 -11.50 0.99
C ASP A 84 7.83 -10.37 1.25
N LEU A 85 8.05 -9.55 2.28
CA LEU A 85 7.19 -8.42 2.58
C LEU A 85 7.16 -7.42 1.42
N ARG A 86 8.31 -7.03 0.91
CA ARG A 86 8.38 -6.12 -0.25
C ARG A 86 7.74 -6.76 -1.47
N ARG A 87 8.01 -8.04 -1.75
CA ARG A 87 7.50 -8.77 -2.91
C ARG A 87 5.99 -8.82 -2.93
N VAL A 88 5.34 -9.16 -1.81
CA VAL A 88 3.87 -9.21 -1.73
C VAL A 88 3.25 -7.83 -1.91
N LEU A 89 3.81 -6.78 -1.30
CA LEU A 89 3.28 -5.42 -1.40
C LEU A 89 3.42 -4.84 -2.81
N VAL A 90 4.58 -5.00 -3.44
CA VAL A 90 4.82 -4.54 -4.82
C VAL A 90 3.96 -5.33 -5.80
N ALA A 91 3.84 -6.65 -5.64
CA ALA A 91 2.95 -7.48 -6.46
C ALA A 91 1.49 -7.02 -6.32
N TYR A 92 1.04 -6.70 -5.10
CA TYR A 92 -0.32 -6.20 -4.88
C TYR A 92 -0.56 -4.89 -5.63
N CYS A 93 0.40 -3.96 -5.59
CA CYS A 93 0.30 -2.69 -6.31
C CYS A 93 0.33 -2.87 -7.84
N CYS A 94 1.06 -3.86 -8.34
CA CYS A 94 1.03 -4.25 -9.75
C CYS A 94 -0.33 -4.82 -10.17
N PHE A 95 -0.98 -5.58 -9.28
CA PHE A 95 -2.29 -6.17 -9.50
C PHE A 95 -3.43 -5.13 -9.38
N ARG A 96 -3.43 -4.33 -8.31
CA ARG A 96 -4.42 -3.27 -8.01
C ARG A 96 -3.84 -1.88 -8.28
N ARG A 97 -3.52 -1.60 -9.55
CA ARG A 97 -2.98 -0.29 -9.97
C ARG A 97 -3.94 0.87 -9.70
N ASP A 98 -5.23 0.59 -9.59
CA ASP A 98 -6.29 1.54 -9.25
C ASP A 98 -6.17 2.06 -7.82
N ILE A 99 -5.65 1.25 -6.89
CA ILE A 99 -5.37 1.64 -5.51
C ILE A 99 -3.91 2.07 -5.37
N GLY A 100 -2.98 1.26 -5.87
CA GLY A 100 -1.55 1.42 -5.62
C GLY A 100 -1.18 1.08 -4.17
N TYR A 101 -0.07 1.67 -3.71
CA TYR A 101 0.38 1.51 -2.33
C TYR A 101 -0.24 2.56 -1.43
N VAL A 102 -0.77 2.13 -0.29
CA VAL A 102 -1.28 3.02 0.76
C VAL A 102 -0.48 2.76 2.03
N GLN A 103 -0.13 3.84 2.71
CA GLN A 103 0.60 3.80 3.97
C GLN A 103 -0.12 2.88 4.99
N GLY A 104 0.64 2.03 5.68
CA GLY A 104 0.14 1.08 6.67
C GLY A 104 -0.16 -0.32 6.13
N MET A 105 -0.23 -0.52 4.80
CA MET A 105 -0.47 -1.84 4.20
C MET A 105 0.60 -2.88 4.61
N SER A 106 1.83 -2.43 4.86
CA SER A 106 2.93 -3.31 5.29
C SER A 106 2.66 -4.02 6.61
N PHE A 107 1.93 -3.43 7.55
CA PHE A 107 1.61 -4.06 8.82
C PHE A 107 0.68 -5.25 8.64
N ILE A 108 -0.34 -5.12 7.78
CA ILE A 108 -1.25 -6.23 7.49
C ILE A 108 -0.48 -7.36 6.79
N VAL A 109 0.29 -7.04 5.75
CA VAL A 109 1.04 -8.07 5.02
C VAL A 109 2.11 -8.71 5.91
N GLY A 110 2.78 -7.93 6.76
CA GLY A 110 3.72 -8.44 7.75
C GLY A 110 3.06 -9.43 8.72
N LEU A 111 1.87 -9.10 9.23
CA LEU A 111 1.12 -10.02 10.10
C LEU A 111 0.74 -11.31 9.37
N LEU A 112 0.36 -11.24 8.10
CA LEU A 112 0.08 -12.43 7.29
C LEU A 112 1.34 -13.28 7.11
N LEU A 113 2.47 -12.68 6.73
CA LEU A 113 3.74 -13.38 6.50
C LEU A 113 4.34 -14.01 7.76
N LEU A 114 3.97 -13.56 8.95
CA LEU A 114 4.29 -14.26 10.20
C LEU A 114 3.62 -15.64 10.31
N ASN A 115 2.55 -15.89 9.55
CA ASN A 115 1.68 -17.05 9.71
C ASN A 115 1.52 -17.89 8.42
N MET A 116 1.94 -17.39 7.26
CA MET A 116 1.79 -18.07 5.96
C MET A 116 2.83 -17.63 4.94
N GLU A 117 2.98 -18.41 3.87
CA GLU A 117 3.90 -18.12 2.77
C GLU A 117 3.40 -16.95 1.89
N ALA A 118 4.30 -16.38 1.09
CA ALA A 118 4.04 -15.19 0.29
C ALA A 118 2.82 -15.30 -0.66
N VAL A 119 2.62 -16.47 -1.28
CA VAL A 119 1.49 -16.72 -2.19
C VAL A 119 0.15 -16.66 -1.45
N ASP A 120 0.09 -17.26 -0.27
CA ASP A 120 -1.11 -17.27 0.56
C ASP A 120 -1.35 -15.88 1.16
N ALA A 121 -0.30 -15.21 1.65
CA ALA A 121 -0.36 -13.86 2.17
C ALA A 121 -0.88 -12.88 1.10
N PHE A 122 -0.39 -12.98 -0.14
CA PHE A 122 -0.89 -12.19 -1.26
C PHE A 122 -2.38 -12.45 -1.53
N THR A 123 -2.78 -13.72 -1.54
CA THR A 123 -4.18 -14.11 -1.80
C THR A 123 -5.12 -13.57 -0.72
N VAL A 124 -4.76 -13.77 0.55
CA VAL A 124 -5.53 -13.28 1.69
C VAL A 124 -5.59 -11.76 1.68
N PHE A 125 -4.47 -11.07 1.41
CA PHE A 125 -4.43 -9.62 1.34
C PHE A 125 -5.30 -9.07 0.20
N CYS A 126 -5.25 -9.69 -0.99
CA CYS A 126 -6.14 -9.32 -2.10
C CYS A 126 -7.61 -9.46 -1.73
N ASN A 127 -7.99 -10.58 -1.11
CA ASN A 127 -9.37 -10.82 -0.67
C ASN A 127 -9.80 -9.85 0.43
N LEU A 128 -8.91 -9.55 1.37
CA LEU A 128 -9.15 -8.57 2.43
C LEU A 128 -9.43 -7.19 1.82
N MET A 129 -8.60 -6.76 0.88
CA MET A 129 -8.71 -5.46 0.22
C MET A 129 -9.75 -5.43 -0.91
N ASN A 130 -10.43 -6.53 -1.22
CA ASN A 130 -11.52 -6.56 -2.20
C ASN A 130 -12.86 -6.05 -1.64
N ASN A 131 -12.84 -5.36 -0.50
CA ASN A 131 -14.01 -4.76 0.12
C ASN A 131 -13.97 -3.24 -0.10
N PRO A 132 -14.98 -2.64 -0.77
CA PRO A 132 -15.03 -1.20 -1.02
C PRO A 132 -14.95 -0.33 0.23
N PHE A 133 -15.52 -0.79 1.35
CA PHE A 133 -15.45 -0.08 2.63
C PHE A 133 -14.02 -0.05 3.15
N ARG A 134 -13.31 -1.20 3.14
CA ARG A 134 -11.91 -1.26 3.59
C ARG A 134 -10.99 -0.42 2.69
N ILE A 135 -11.20 -0.47 1.37
CA ILE A 135 -10.46 0.40 0.45
C ILE A 135 -10.70 1.85 0.81
N ALA A 136 -11.96 2.26 1.00
CA ALA A 136 -12.30 3.64 1.34
C ALA A 136 -11.68 4.09 2.68
N LEU A 137 -11.58 3.20 3.67
CA LEU A 137 -10.85 3.49 4.91
C LEU A 137 -9.35 3.68 4.67
N PHE A 138 -8.70 2.78 3.91
CA PHE A 138 -7.28 2.91 3.58
C PHE A 138 -6.99 4.16 2.76
N THR A 139 -7.82 4.47 1.76
CA THR A 139 -7.66 5.67 0.92
C THR A 139 -8.18 6.95 1.58
N LEU A 140 -8.55 6.89 2.86
CA LEU A 140 -9.07 8.02 3.64
C LEU A 140 -10.20 8.79 2.93
N ARG A 141 -11.16 8.05 2.36
CA ARG A 141 -12.27 8.65 1.62
C ARG A 141 -13.23 9.34 2.59
N GLU A 142 -13.32 10.67 2.47
CA GLU A 142 -14.01 11.54 3.43
C GLU A 142 -15.47 11.13 3.69
N ASP A 143 -16.24 10.81 2.65
CA ASP A 143 -17.65 10.41 2.77
C ASP A 143 -17.86 9.12 3.58
N VAL A 144 -16.88 8.22 3.59
CA VAL A 144 -16.92 6.97 4.36
C VAL A 144 -16.38 7.17 5.76
N LEU A 145 -15.29 7.94 5.89
CA LEU A 145 -14.72 8.27 7.18
C LEU A 145 -15.71 9.04 8.06
N GLN A 146 -16.44 10.01 7.50
CA GLN A 146 -17.43 10.75 8.26
C GLN A 146 -18.53 9.83 8.81
N LYS A 147 -19.03 8.89 7.99
CA LYS A 147 -20.01 7.89 8.44
C LYS A 147 -19.45 6.98 9.53
N LEU A 148 -18.18 6.58 9.43
CA LEU A 148 -17.52 5.81 10.47
C LEU A 148 -17.43 6.60 11.78
N PHE A 149 -17.07 7.88 11.71
CA PHE A 149 -16.99 8.75 12.88
C PHE A 149 -18.35 8.96 13.53
N ASP A 150 -19.39 9.19 12.73
CA ASP A 150 -20.76 9.37 13.23
C ASP A 150 -21.25 8.11 13.96
N GLU A 151 -21.06 6.94 13.33
CA GLU A 151 -21.44 5.65 13.94
C GLU A 151 -20.63 5.36 15.21
N PHE A 152 -19.33 5.64 15.19
CA PHE A 152 -18.48 5.49 16.36
C PHE A 152 -18.94 6.39 17.51
N MET A 153 -19.32 7.64 17.24
CA MET A 153 -19.80 8.56 18.27
C MET A 153 -21.14 8.13 18.86
N ILE A 154 -22.03 7.56 18.06
CA ILE A 154 -23.27 6.94 18.54
C ILE A 154 -22.94 5.80 19.51
N LEU A 155 -22.03 4.89 19.12
CA LEU A 155 -21.59 3.78 19.97
C LEU A 155 -20.91 4.27 21.25
N LEU A 156 -19.99 5.25 21.15
CA LEU A 156 -19.29 5.82 22.29
C LEU A 156 -20.26 6.45 23.29
N LYS A 157 -21.27 7.15 22.81
CA LYS A 157 -22.32 7.74 23.64
C LYS A 157 -23.14 6.69 24.37
N ASN A 158 -23.47 5.59 23.70
CA ASN A 158 -24.29 4.53 24.26
C ASN A 158 -23.52 3.68 25.28
N GLU A 159 -22.31 3.25 24.95
CA GLU A 159 -21.52 2.32 25.75
C GLU A 159 -20.70 3.03 26.84
N LEU A 160 -20.19 4.23 26.55
CA LEU A 160 -19.26 4.98 27.42
C LEU A 160 -19.66 6.47 27.54
N PRO A 161 -20.86 6.78 28.05
CA PRO A 161 -21.43 8.14 28.03
C PRO A 161 -20.59 9.19 28.77
N LYS A 162 -19.87 8.78 29.83
CA LYS A 162 -18.95 9.66 30.56
C LYS A 162 -17.76 10.09 29.71
N ILE A 163 -17.20 9.17 28.93
CA ILE A 163 -16.08 9.44 28.03
C ILE A 163 -16.56 10.30 26.87
N TYR A 164 -17.70 9.95 26.26
CA TYR A 164 -18.33 10.75 25.22
C TYR A 164 -18.52 12.21 25.68
N THR A 165 -19.14 12.43 26.84
CA THR A 165 -19.37 13.79 27.38
C THR A 165 -18.05 14.53 27.62
N HIS A 166 -17.01 13.84 28.08
CA HIS A 166 -15.70 14.44 28.28
C HIS A 166 -15.05 14.87 26.96
N PHE A 167 -15.12 14.02 25.93
CA PHE A 167 -14.60 14.35 24.59
C PHE A 167 -15.34 15.54 23.97
N GLU A 168 -16.67 15.58 24.07
CA GLU A 168 -17.48 16.72 23.60
C GLU A 168 -17.10 18.03 24.32
N ASN A 169 -16.94 17.99 25.65
CA ASN A 169 -16.52 19.17 26.42
C ASN A 169 -15.11 19.65 26.06
N MET A 170 -14.22 18.74 25.67
CA MET A 170 -12.87 19.05 25.22
C MET A 170 -12.79 19.37 23.71
N GLN A 171 -13.90 19.25 22.97
CA GLN A 171 -13.95 19.42 21.52
C GLN A 171 -12.98 18.49 20.78
N ILE A 172 -12.82 17.25 21.26
CA ILE A 172 -11.97 16.25 20.62
C ILE A 172 -12.76 15.51 19.55
N SER A 173 -12.41 15.72 18.28
CA SER A 173 -13.00 15.00 17.15
C SER A 173 -12.42 13.59 16.99
N CYS A 174 -13.23 12.64 16.52
CA CYS A 174 -12.82 11.26 16.24
C CYS A 174 -11.62 11.11 15.32
N GLY A 175 -11.47 12.01 14.34
CA GLY A 175 -10.38 11.94 13.37
C GLY A 175 -8.99 11.98 14.02
N ILE A 176 -8.87 12.58 15.21
CA ILE A 176 -7.61 12.72 15.95
C ILE A 176 -7.10 11.37 16.47
N PHE A 177 -7.97 10.39 16.73
CA PHE A 177 -7.56 9.15 17.40
C PHE A 177 -8.00 7.88 16.67
N LEU A 178 -8.88 7.97 15.67
CA LEU A 178 -9.28 6.81 14.86
C LEU A 178 -8.43 6.62 13.61
N ILE A 179 -7.68 7.63 13.17
CA ILE A 179 -6.90 7.60 11.93
C ILE A 179 -5.38 7.65 12.17
N ASP A 180 -4.96 8.10 13.36
CA ASP A 180 -3.55 8.17 13.78
C ASP A 180 -2.93 6.80 14.16
#